data_AF-A0A8T5B1W0-F1
#
_entry.id   AF-A0A8T5B1W0-F1
#
_cell.length_a   1.000
_cell.length_b   1.000
_cell.length_c   1.000
_cell.angle_alpha   90.00
_cell.angle_beta   90.00
_cell.angle_gamma   90.00
#
_symmetry.space_group_name_H-M   'P 1'
#
loop_
_entity.id
_entity.type
_entity.pdbx_description
1 polymer ?
#
loop_
_entity_poly.entity_id
_entity_poly.type
_entity_poly.pdbx_seq_one_letter_code
_entity_poly.pdbx_strand_id
1 'polypeptide(L)'
;MMEPYGSIFGMKVDRRSFAVLALTIIILSSSLIIYTPNFEKINIVEEFTNTLESSSVFQGPEELVEPKLSTVKLKVTLTDMGYPSLSNWGGSPPKPVSNAIISLSGRYTFTDWMGEATVRAPQGNCTLAISRDRIGWWRTEVTLEKDMEDFEVNFILYRIAPFNITSDVKPSADLNTVTLLFQIPDSGSYYIGMAVITYYTPSGGPEVYREDFSEPVPLRSVRNLWGEMSSVGRPFRSMILIDYDHKGFGGETITVKIDVKGEPVYVIPWMSYLPVESVVLERRN
;
A
#
# COMPACT_ATOMS: atom_id res chain seq x y z
N MET A 1 -41.43 -42.21 3.18
CA MET A 1 -42.44 -41.32 2.56
C MET A 1 -41.96 -39.90 2.78
N MET A 2 -41.15 -39.36 1.86
CA MET A 2 -41.54 -38.53 0.69
C MET A 2 -42.04 -37.13 1.09
N GLU A 3 -41.24 -36.15 0.63
CA GLU A 3 -41.27 -34.68 0.57
C GLU A 3 -42.64 -33.97 0.31
N PRO A 4 -42.79 -32.61 0.44
CA PRO A 4 -41.82 -31.60 -0.06
C PRO A 4 -41.66 -30.22 0.66
N TYR A 5 -40.56 -29.56 0.27
CA TYR A 5 -40.22 -28.13 0.12
C TYR A 5 -41.12 -27.00 0.66
N GLY A 6 -40.48 -25.97 1.25
CA GLY A 6 -41.05 -24.62 1.42
C GLY A 6 -40.00 -23.55 1.71
N SER A 7 -39.81 -22.64 0.76
CA SER A 7 -38.81 -21.58 0.66
C SER A 7 -38.71 -20.58 1.82
N ILE A 8 -37.48 -20.23 2.21
CA ILE A 8 -37.15 -19.05 3.05
C ILE A 8 -36.73 -17.91 2.10
N PHE A 9 -37.15 -16.68 2.40
CA PHE A 9 -37.05 -15.41 1.64
C PHE A 9 -38.23 -15.04 0.74
N GLY A 10 -39.41 -14.92 1.36
CA GLY A 10 -40.51 -14.11 0.83
C GLY A 10 -40.34 -12.64 1.19
N MET A 11 -39.45 -11.90 0.52
CA MET A 11 -39.44 -10.44 0.57
C MET A 11 -40.22 -9.93 -0.65
N LYS A 12 -41.49 -9.55 -0.45
CA LYS A 12 -42.31 -8.90 -1.48
C LYS A 12 -41.73 -7.50 -1.74
N VAL A 13 -40.90 -7.39 -2.76
CA VAL A 13 -40.39 -6.10 -3.26
C VAL A 13 -41.53 -5.42 -4.03
N ASP A 14 -42.12 -4.41 -3.42
CA ASP A 14 -43.20 -3.63 -4.00
C ASP A 14 -42.66 -2.80 -5.19
N ARG A 15 -43.34 -2.82 -6.35
CA ARG A 15 -42.88 -2.15 -7.60
C ARG A 15 -42.65 -0.64 -7.40
N ARG A 16 -43.33 -0.05 -6.42
CA ARG A 16 -43.18 1.35 -6.03
C ARG A 16 -41.81 1.64 -5.42
N SER A 17 -41.25 0.71 -4.64
CA SER A 17 -39.92 0.87 -4.03
C SER A 17 -38.80 0.84 -5.07
N PHE A 18 -38.97 0.07 -6.14
CA PHE A 18 -38.02 0.04 -7.26
C PHE A 18 -38.08 1.33 -8.10
N ALA A 19 -39.29 1.85 -8.32
CA ALA A 19 -39.48 3.10 -9.03
C ALA A 19 -38.87 4.28 -8.26
N VAL A 20 -39.02 4.32 -6.93
CA VAL A 20 -38.39 5.33 -6.08
C VAL A 20 -36.87 5.22 -6.14
N LEU A 21 -36.29 4.02 -6.01
CA LEU A 21 -34.84 3.83 -6.09
C LEU A 21 -34.27 4.28 -7.44
N ALA A 22 -34.94 3.94 -8.55
CA ALA A 22 -34.54 4.34 -9.89
C ALA A 22 -34.61 5.86 -10.07
N LEU A 23 -35.67 6.50 -9.58
CA LEU A 23 -35.80 7.96 -9.57
C LEU A 23 -34.71 8.62 -8.73
N THR A 24 -34.36 8.06 -7.57
CA THR A 24 -33.27 8.58 -6.75
C THR A 24 -31.93 8.48 -7.49
N ILE A 25 -31.65 7.38 -8.18
CA ILE A 25 -30.42 7.22 -8.97
C ILE A 25 -30.38 8.23 -10.13
N ILE A 26 -31.51 8.45 -10.82
CA ILE A 26 -31.62 9.40 -11.92
C ILE A 26 -31.45 10.84 -11.41
N ILE A 27 -32.05 11.19 -10.28
CA ILE A 27 -31.90 12.52 -9.67
C ILE A 27 -30.45 12.73 -9.20
N LEU A 28 -29.83 11.72 -8.58
CA LEU A 28 -28.44 11.80 -8.12
C LEU A 28 -27.47 11.96 -9.29
N SER A 29 -27.64 11.18 -10.37
CA SER A 29 -26.83 11.30 -11.58
C SER A 29 -27.06 12.62 -12.32
N SER A 30 -28.30 13.11 -12.36
CA SER A 30 -28.61 14.44 -12.92
C SER A 30 -28.01 15.58 -12.08
N SER A 31 -27.97 15.43 -10.76
CA SER A 31 -27.34 16.42 -9.87
C SER A 31 -25.82 16.48 -10.05
N LEU A 32 -25.17 15.35 -10.37
CA LEU A 32 -23.74 15.31 -10.70
C LEU A 32 -23.41 16.06 -12.00
N ILE A 33 -24.34 16.06 -12.96
CA ILE A 33 -24.20 16.78 -14.25
C ILE A 33 -24.40 18.29 -14.05
N ILE A 34 -25.25 18.70 -13.10
CA ILE A 34 -25.56 20.11 -12.86
C ILE A 34 -24.53 20.78 -11.91
N TYR A 35 -23.87 20.01 -11.04
CA TYR A 35 -22.89 20.52 -10.06
C TYR A 35 -21.41 20.38 -10.45
N THR A 36 -21.10 20.16 -11.73
CA THR A 36 -19.73 20.31 -12.26
C THR A 36 -19.59 21.60 -13.08
N PRO A 37 -19.43 22.79 -12.45
CA PRO A 37 -18.94 23.95 -13.15
C PRO A 37 -17.41 23.84 -13.28
N ASN A 38 -16.91 23.97 -14.50
CA ASN A 38 -15.48 24.03 -14.89
C ASN A 38 -14.70 22.72 -15.00
N PHE A 39 -15.13 21.83 -15.89
CA PHE A 39 -14.17 21.30 -16.85
C PHE A 39 -14.27 22.13 -18.11
N GLU A 40 -13.31 23.04 -18.28
CA GLU A 40 -13.00 23.58 -19.61
C GLU A 40 -12.83 22.39 -20.57
N LYS A 41 -13.42 22.55 -21.76
CA LYS A 41 -13.30 21.61 -22.87
C LYS A 41 -11.83 21.43 -23.23
N ILE A 42 -11.16 20.47 -22.59
CA ILE A 42 -9.97 19.85 -23.17
C ILE A 42 -10.52 18.87 -24.21
N ASN A 43 -10.42 19.29 -25.47
CA ASN A 43 -10.84 18.52 -26.63
C ASN A 43 -9.80 17.42 -26.88
N ILE A 44 -9.81 16.37 -26.04
CA ILE A 44 -8.83 15.26 -26.03
C ILE A 44 -8.81 14.50 -27.39
N VAL A 45 -9.82 14.66 -28.23
CA VAL A 45 -9.89 14.03 -29.57
C VAL A 45 -9.27 14.90 -30.67
N GLU A 46 -9.22 16.23 -30.50
CA GLU A 46 -8.69 17.16 -31.52
C GLU A 46 -7.18 17.43 -31.34
N GLU A 47 -6.68 17.39 -30.11
CA GLU A 47 -5.24 17.55 -29.85
C GLU A 47 -4.44 16.29 -30.23
N PHE A 48 -5.08 15.11 -30.17
CA PHE A 48 -4.50 13.85 -30.63
C PHE A 48 -4.46 13.72 -32.15
N THR A 49 -5.43 14.30 -32.87
CA THR A 49 -5.46 14.27 -34.34
C THR A 49 -4.49 15.27 -34.95
N ASN A 50 -4.34 16.46 -34.37
CA ASN A 50 -3.42 17.48 -34.89
C ASN A 50 -1.93 17.20 -34.58
N THR A 51 -1.60 16.43 -33.54
CA THR A 51 -0.21 15.98 -33.31
C THR A 51 0.20 14.78 -34.17
N LEU A 52 -0.78 14.05 -34.73
CA LEU A 52 -0.55 12.95 -35.67
C LEU A 52 -0.37 13.41 -37.13
N GLU A 53 -0.85 14.61 -37.49
CA GLU A 53 -0.75 15.14 -38.86
C GLU A 53 0.50 16.02 -39.10
N SER A 54 1.20 16.48 -38.07
CA SER A 54 2.42 17.30 -38.21
C SER A 54 3.74 16.51 -38.28
N SER A 55 3.71 15.18 -38.31
CA SER A 55 4.89 14.33 -38.52
C SER A 55 4.75 13.50 -39.79
N SER A 56 4.44 14.14 -40.92
CA SER A 56 4.51 13.51 -42.24
C SER A 56 5.94 13.57 -42.80
N VAL A 57 6.81 12.68 -42.33
CA VAL A 57 7.85 12.07 -43.18
C VAL A 57 7.66 10.57 -43.05
N PHE A 58 6.64 10.06 -43.76
CA PHE A 58 6.40 8.64 -43.90
C PHE A 58 7.35 8.09 -44.96
N GLN A 59 8.33 7.29 -44.54
CA GLN A 59 9.09 6.42 -45.45
C GLN A 59 9.09 5.00 -44.89
N GLY A 60 8.33 4.12 -45.55
CA GLY A 60 8.45 2.67 -45.46
C GLY A 60 7.25 1.97 -44.83
N PRO A 61 6.88 0.77 -45.32
CA PRO A 61 5.96 -0.10 -44.61
C PRO A 61 6.75 -0.71 -43.45
N GLU A 62 6.65 -0.13 -42.25
CA GLU A 62 7.03 -0.88 -41.05
C GLU A 62 6.02 -2.03 -40.92
N GLU A 63 6.47 -3.25 -41.21
CA GLU A 63 5.86 -4.45 -40.63
C GLU A 63 5.58 -4.13 -39.16
N LEU A 64 4.32 -4.26 -38.74
CA LEU A 64 3.95 -4.34 -37.33
C LEU A 64 4.63 -5.59 -36.77
N VAL A 65 5.91 -5.48 -36.43
CA VAL A 65 6.65 -6.53 -35.76
C VAL A 65 6.01 -6.66 -34.39
N GLU A 66 5.21 -7.71 -34.20
CA GLU A 66 4.67 -8.02 -32.89
C GLU A 66 5.82 -8.06 -31.89
N PRO A 67 5.77 -7.29 -30.79
CA PRO A 67 6.87 -7.22 -29.85
C PRO A 67 7.08 -8.61 -29.26
N LYS A 68 8.32 -9.10 -29.37
CA LYS A 68 8.68 -10.41 -28.83
C LYS A 68 8.33 -10.45 -27.34
N LEU A 69 7.55 -11.44 -26.93
CA LEU A 69 7.04 -11.56 -25.56
C LEU A 69 7.96 -12.44 -24.71
N SER A 70 8.15 -12.04 -23.46
CA SER A 70 8.75 -12.82 -22.40
C SER A 70 7.69 -13.31 -21.42
N THR A 71 7.81 -14.56 -20.96
CA THR A 71 7.05 -15.09 -19.83
C THR A 71 7.86 -14.90 -18.56
N VAL A 72 7.36 -14.07 -17.66
CA VAL A 72 8.03 -13.77 -16.40
C VAL A 72 7.35 -14.49 -15.26
N LYS A 73 8.10 -15.30 -14.50
CA LYS A 73 7.66 -15.84 -13.23
C LYS A 73 8.21 -14.99 -12.10
N LEU A 74 7.35 -14.66 -11.15
CA LEU A 74 7.68 -13.81 -10.01
C LEU A 74 7.36 -14.56 -8.74
N LYS A 75 8.29 -14.56 -7.79
CA LYS A 75 8.06 -15.01 -6.43
C LYS A 75 8.18 -13.82 -5.48
N VAL A 76 7.15 -13.56 -4.69
CA VAL A 76 7.11 -12.46 -3.74
C VAL A 76 7.11 -13.01 -2.31
N THR A 77 8.08 -12.57 -1.52
CA THR A 77 8.25 -12.99 -0.13
C THR A 77 8.40 -11.80 0.80
N LEU A 78 8.08 -12.02 2.08
CA LEU A 78 8.25 -11.08 3.16
C LEU A 78 9.05 -11.74 4.29
N THR A 79 10.16 -11.11 4.65
CA THR A 79 10.98 -11.43 5.81
C THR A 79 10.70 -10.38 6.88
N ASP A 80 10.00 -10.78 7.95
CA ASP A 80 9.77 -9.90 9.09
C ASP A 80 10.88 -10.05 10.13
N MET A 81 11.66 -8.98 10.31
CA MET A 81 12.83 -8.92 11.19
C MET A 81 12.50 -8.59 12.64
N GLY A 82 11.23 -8.38 13.00
CA GLY A 82 10.87 -8.18 14.41
C GLY A 82 10.88 -6.72 14.86
N TYR A 83 10.74 -6.53 16.17
CA TYR A 83 11.04 -5.30 16.89
C TYR A 83 12.40 -5.49 17.58
N PRO A 84 13.42 -4.67 17.31
CA PRO A 84 14.77 -4.85 17.80
C PRO A 84 14.87 -4.36 19.25
N SER A 85 14.37 -5.14 20.21
CA SER A 85 14.64 -4.90 21.63
C SER A 85 15.13 -6.14 22.38
N LEU A 86 15.47 -7.22 21.68
CA LEU A 86 15.94 -8.46 22.30
C LEU A 86 17.08 -9.10 21.47
N SER A 87 18.20 -8.39 21.37
CA SER A 87 19.57 -8.89 21.15
C SER A 87 19.87 -9.91 20.03
N ASN A 88 18.92 -10.26 19.17
CA ASN A 88 19.12 -11.09 17.99
C ASN A 88 18.16 -10.59 16.90
N TRP A 89 18.72 -10.12 15.80
CA TRP A 89 18.03 -10.02 14.51
C TRP A 89 17.76 -11.43 13.95
N GLY A 90 17.15 -12.30 14.76
CA GLY A 90 16.70 -13.62 14.34
C GLY A 90 15.49 -13.43 13.44
N GLY A 91 15.76 -13.14 12.16
CA GLY A 91 14.71 -12.99 11.16
C GLY A 91 13.85 -14.24 11.09
N SER A 92 12.54 -14.05 10.96
CA SER A 92 11.69 -15.17 10.53
C SER A 92 12.11 -15.58 9.11
N PRO A 93 12.03 -16.87 8.75
CA PRO A 93 12.27 -17.27 7.36
C PRO A 93 11.34 -16.49 6.42
N PRO A 94 11.78 -16.17 5.18
CA PRO A 94 10.94 -15.50 4.20
C PRO A 94 9.62 -16.25 4.01
N LYS A 95 8.50 -15.54 4.16
CA LYS A 95 7.16 -16.09 3.97
C LYS A 95 6.59 -15.66 2.63
N PRO A 96 5.87 -16.53 1.91
CA PRO A 96 5.22 -16.14 0.67
C PRO A 96 4.14 -15.08 0.92
N VAL A 97 4.05 -14.10 0.02
CA VAL A 97 3.01 -13.05 0.07
C VAL A 97 1.92 -13.38 -0.94
N SER A 98 0.77 -13.83 -0.46
CA SER A 98 -0.39 -14.14 -1.29
C SER A 98 -1.22 -12.91 -1.65
N ASN A 99 -1.87 -12.91 -2.81
CA ASN A 99 -2.76 -11.85 -3.30
C ASN A 99 -2.10 -10.47 -3.47
N ALA A 100 -0.76 -10.41 -3.56
CA ALA A 100 -0.06 -9.19 -3.95
C ALA A 100 -0.40 -8.87 -5.40
N ILE A 101 -0.62 -7.58 -5.69
CA ILE A 101 -0.85 -7.11 -7.05
C ILE A 101 0.50 -6.86 -7.70
N ILE A 102 0.69 -7.46 -8.86
CA ILE A 102 1.87 -7.24 -9.70
C ILE A 102 1.41 -6.52 -10.96
N SER A 103 2.15 -5.48 -11.33
CA SER A 103 2.05 -4.80 -12.62
C SER A 103 3.39 -4.88 -13.33
N LEU A 104 3.41 -5.43 -14.54
CA LEU A 104 4.59 -5.45 -15.40
C LEU A 104 4.20 -4.91 -16.77
N SER A 105 4.77 -3.76 -17.14
CA SER A 105 4.46 -3.06 -18.41
C SER A 105 2.95 -2.88 -18.65
N GLY A 106 2.24 -2.47 -17.60
CA GLY A 106 0.78 -2.22 -17.64
C GLY A 106 -0.10 -3.48 -17.58
N ARG A 107 0.49 -4.68 -17.51
CA ARG A 107 -0.24 -5.94 -17.35
C ARG A 107 -0.28 -6.35 -15.89
N TYR A 108 -1.46 -6.73 -15.41
CA TYR A 108 -1.69 -7.04 -14.00
C TYR A 108 -1.84 -8.54 -13.77
N THR A 109 -1.32 -9.01 -12.64
CA THR A 109 -1.56 -10.37 -12.13
C THR A 109 -1.54 -10.35 -10.59
N PHE A 110 -1.90 -11.47 -9.98
CA PHE A 110 -1.89 -11.65 -8.53
C PHE A 110 -1.02 -12.84 -8.15
N THR A 111 -0.34 -12.73 -7.02
CA THR A 111 0.36 -13.87 -6.44
C THR A 111 -0.61 -14.89 -5.85
N ASP A 112 -0.30 -16.17 -6.00
CA ASP A 112 -1.03 -17.27 -5.38
C ASP A 112 -0.66 -17.45 -3.90
N TRP A 113 -1.12 -18.54 -3.28
CA TRP A 113 -0.83 -18.85 -1.88
C TRP A 113 0.65 -19.18 -1.58
N MET A 114 1.44 -19.49 -2.62
CA MET A 114 2.90 -19.67 -2.56
C MET A 114 3.67 -18.38 -2.86
N GLY A 115 2.96 -17.27 -3.06
CA GLY A 115 3.56 -15.99 -3.41
C GLY A 115 4.04 -15.93 -4.86
N GLU A 116 3.59 -16.85 -5.70
CA GLU A 116 4.05 -16.99 -7.08
C GLU A 116 3.05 -16.38 -8.06
N ALA A 117 3.54 -15.75 -9.11
CA ALA A 117 2.73 -15.22 -10.20
C ALA A 117 3.44 -15.41 -11.54
N THR A 118 2.66 -15.51 -12.61
CA THR A 118 3.19 -15.50 -13.98
C THR A 118 2.53 -14.38 -14.77
N VAL A 119 3.33 -13.63 -15.51
CA VAL A 119 2.87 -12.54 -16.37
C VAL A 119 3.65 -12.56 -17.68
N ARG A 120 2.98 -12.26 -18.80
CA ARG A 120 3.65 -12.08 -20.09
C ARG A 120 3.84 -10.59 -20.35
N ALA A 121 5.04 -10.18 -20.73
CA ALA A 121 5.37 -8.79 -21.02
C ALA A 121 6.26 -8.70 -22.27
N PRO A 122 6.25 -7.57 -23.00
CA PRO A 122 7.19 -7.37 -24.11
C PRO A 122 8.63 -7.40 -23.61
N GLN A 123 9.54 -7.97 -24.42
CA GLN A 123 10.98 -7.88 -24.19
C GLN A 123 11.45 -6.42 -24.27
N GLY A 124 12.50 -6.10 -23.51
CA GLY A 124 13.03 -4.75 -23.34
C GLY A 124 12.85 -4.20 -21.92
N ASN A 125 13.06 -2.88 -21.79
CA ASN A 125 12.95 -2.19 -20.51
C ASN A 125 11.49 -2.06 -20.08
N CYS A 126 11.21 -2.55 -18.89
CA CYS A 126 9.88 -2.67 -18.32
C CYS A 126 9.90 -2.11 -16.89
N THR A 127 8.79 -1.56 -16.44
CA THR A 127 8.60 -1.24 -15.02
C THR A 127 7.88 -2.39 -14.35
N LEU A 128 8.54 -2.98 -13.33
CA LEU A 128 7.93 -3.91 -12.39
C LEU A 128 7.40 -3.10 -11.19
N ALA A 129 6.13 -3.27 -10.88
CA ALA A 129 5.50 -2.67 -9.72
C ALA A 129 4.75 -3.72 -8.89
N ILE A 130 4.91 -3.69 -7.57
CA ILE A 130 4.30 -4.66 -6.66
C ILE A 130 3.62 -3.93 -5.51
N SER A 131 2.39 -4.31 -5.21
CA SER A 131 1.62 -3.81 -4.06
C SER A 131 1.08 -4.97 -3.23
N ARG A 132 1.45 -5.01 -1.95
CA ARG A 132 1.01 -6.05 -0.99
C ARG A 132 -0.33 -5.72 -0.34
N ASP A 133 -0.64 -4.43 -0.19
CA ASP A 133 -1.79 -3.90 0.54
C ASP A 133 -2.76 -3.10 -0.33
N ARG A 134 -2.47 -2.95 -1.63
CA ARG A 134 -3.22 -2.15 -2.62
C ARG A 134 -3.19 -0.65 -2.37
N ILE A 135 -2.32 -0.19 -1.47
CA ILE A 135 -2.14 1.22 -1.13
C ILE A 135 -0.74 1.66 -1.60
N GLY A 136 0.30 1.04 -1.05
CA GLY A 136 1.69 1.30 -1.41
C GLY A 136 2.13 0.47 -2.61
N TRP A 137 2.90 1.09 -3.52
CA TRP A 137 3.47 0.42 -4.69
C TRP A 137 4.98 0.56 -4.71
N TRP A 138 5.70 -0.55 -4.50
CA TRP A 138 7.11 -0.62 -4.81
C TRP A 138 7.31 -0.70 -6.32
N ARG A 139 8.27 0.04 -6.87
CA ARG A 139 8.53 0.11 -8.31
C ARG A 139 10.02 0.02 -8.61
N THR A 140 10.37 -0.69 -9.67
CA THR A 140 11.73 -0.74 -10.21
C THR A 140 11.71 -1.00 -11.72
N GLU A 141 12.77 -0.58 -12.40
CA GLU A 141 13.01 -0.95 -13.79
C GLU A 141 13.65 -2.33 -13.87
N VAL A 142 13.23 -3.13 -14.86
CA VAL A 142 13.78 -4.45 -15.19
C VAL A 142 13.89 -4.57 -16.71
N THR A 143 14.93 -5.25 -17.20
CA THR A 143 15.14 -5.44 -18.65
C THR A 143 14.89 -6.89 -19.02
N LEU A 144 13.84 -7.18 -19.79
CA LEU A 144 13.50 -8.55 -20.19
C LEU A 144 14.18 -8.91 -21.51
N GLU A 145 15.11 -9.85 -21.48
CA GLU A 145 15.94 -10.25 -22.62
C GLU A 145 15.60 -11.64 -23.15
N LYS A 146 15.10 -12.52 -22.28
CA LYS A 146 14.84 -13.92 -22.60
C LYS A 146 13.35 -14.20 -22.77
N ASP A 147 13.01 -15.33 -23.37
CA ASP A 147 11.62 -15.77 -23.55
C ASP A 147 10.99 -16.22 -22.23
N MET A 148 11.83 -16.64 -21.27
CA MET A 148 11.43 -16.94 -19.90
C MET A 148 12.41 -16.32 -18.92
N GLU A 149 11.89 -15.61 -17.92
CA GLU A 149 12.68 -15.04 -16.83
C GLU A 149 12.01 -15.29 -15.50
N ASP A 150 12.83 -15.62 -14.50
CA ASP A 150 12.37 -15.87 -13.15
C ASP A 150 12.97 -14.78 -12.24
N PHE A 151 12.13 -14.05 -11.50
CA PHE A 151 12.58 -13.15 -10.44
C PHE A 151 12.01 -13.52 -9.09
N GLU A 152 12.77 -13.20 -8.05
CA GLU A 152 12.33 -13.20 -6.68
C GLU A 152 12.43 -11.80 -6.10
N VAL A 153 11.35 -11.35 -5.46
CA VAL A 153 11.30 -10.10 -4.71
C VAL A 153 11.11 -10.45 -3.24
N ASN A 154 12.09 -10.08 -2.41
CA ASN A 154 12.03 -10.23 -0.97
C ASN A 154 11.91 -8.85 -0.31
N PHE A 155 10.77 -8.63 0.33
CA PHE A 155 10.53 -7.48 1.20
C PHE A 155 11.05 -7.82 2.60
N ILE A 156 11.91 -6.98 3.16
CA ILE A 156 12.52 -7.20 4.47
C ILE A 156 12.08 -6.07 5.40
N LEU A 157 11.12 -6.36 6.27
CA LEU A 157 10.49 -5.39 7.16
C LEU A 157 11.22 -5.32 8.51
N TYR A 158 11.51 -4.11 8.94
CA TYR A 158 12.10 -3.75 10.23
C TYR A 158 11.15 -2.81 10.97
N ARG A 159 10.98 -2.98 12.28
CA ARG A 159 10.22 -2.04 13.13
C ARG A 159 11.16 -1.38 14.12
N ILE A 160 11.73 -0.25 13.75
CA ILE A 160 12.80 0.39 14.53
C ILE A 160 12.22 1.08 15.76
N ALA A 161 12.77 0.75 16.93
CA ALA A 161 12.47 1.42 18.19
C ALA A 161 13.01 2.86 18.19
N PRO A 162 12.28 3.84 18.75
CA PRO A 162 12.87 5.15 18.98
C PRO A 162 13.98 5.04 20.04
N PHE A 163 15.15 5.62 19.79
CA PHE A 163 16.23 5.69 20.78
C PHE A 163 16.19 6.99 21.60
N ASN A 164 15.48 8.00 21.12
CA ASN A 164 15.23 9.25 21.84
C ASN A 164 13.81 9.73 21.56
N ILE A 165 13.15 10.22 22.60
CA ILE A 165 11.78 10.74 22.57
C ILE A 165 11.77 12.06 23.33
N THR A 166 11.33 13.12 22.67
CA THR A 166 11.08 14.41 23.31
C THR A 166 9.65 14.84 23.01
N SER A 167 9.02 15.51 23.98
CA SER A 167 7.64 15.95 23.86
C SER A 167 7.55 17.40 24.30
N ASP A 168 7.10 18.29 23.43
CA ASP A 168 6.69 19.65 23.79
C ASP A 168 5.23 19.61 24.20
N VAL A 169 4.97 19.17 25.44
CA VAL A 169 3.62 19.07 26.00
C VAL A 169 3.24 20.41 26.61
N LYS A 170 2.23 21.06 26.03
CA LYS A 170 1.67 22.30 26.55
C LYS A 170 0.34 22.00 27.21
N PRO A 171 0.14 22.39 28.48
CA PRO A 171 -1.16 22.23 29.13
C PRO A 171 -2.26 22.87 28.29
N SER A 172 -3.34 22.13 28.02
CA SER A 172 -4.51 22.62 27.27
C SER A 172 -4.26 23.01 25.80
N ALA A 173 -3.17 22.55 25.18
CA ALA A 173 -3.00 22.67 23.74
C ALA A 173 -3.79 21.56 23.01
N ASP A 174 -4.46 21.92 21.91
CA ASP A 174 -5.22 20.97 21.07
C ASP A 174 -4.30 19.94 20.39
N LEU A 175 -3.03 20.30 20.19
CA LEU A 175 -1.99 19.46 19.59
C LEU A 175 -0.73 19.54 20.44
N ASN A 176 -0.15 18.37 20.70
CA ASN A 176 1.14 18.24 21.37
C ASN A 176 2.14 17.60 20.41
N THR A 177 3.29 18.26 20.20
CA THR A 177 4.31 17.77 19.28
C THR A 177 5.22 16.77 20.00
N VAL A 178 5.22 15.54 19.51
CA VAL A 178 6.16 14.48 19.92
C VAL A 178 7.23 14.35 18.85
N THR A 179 8.49 14.44 19.24
CA THR A 179 9.64 14.18 18.38
C THR A 179 10.28 12.85 18.75
N LEU A 180 10.45 11.98 17.76
CA LEU A 180 11.04 10.65 17.89
C LEU A 180 12.26 10.56 17.00
N LEU A 181 13.35 10.02 17.54
CA LEU A 181 14.56 9.75 16.77
C LEU A 181 14.76 8.24 16.62
N PHE A 182 14.98 7.81 15.39
CA PHE A 182 15.17 6.41 15.00
C PHE A 182 16.52 6.24 14.32
N GLN A 183 17.18 5.12 14.56
CA GLN A 183 18.44 4.77 13.92
C GLN A 183 18.20 3.67 12.89
N ILE A 184 18.37 3.96 11.61
CA ILE A 184 18.25 2.96 10.54
C ILE A 184 19.42 1.96 10.65
N PRO A 185 19.21 0.66 10.36
CA PRO A 185 20.30 -0.31 10.31
C PRO A 185 21.46 0.16 9.43
N ASP A 186 22.70 -0.16 9.81
CA ASP A 186 23.92 0.52 9.32
C ASP A 186 24.18 0.41 7.81
N SER A 187 23.59 -0.54 7.10
CA SER A 187 23.86 -0.79 5.68
C SER A 187 22.59 -1.01 4.87
N GLY A 188 22.61 -0.60 3.60
CA GLY A 188 21.52 -0.79 2.65
C GLY A 188 20.73 0.49 2.36
N SER A 189 19.65 0.32 1.60
CA SER A 189 18.66 1.37 1.30
C SER A 189 17.31 0.91 1.77
N TYR A 190 16.58 1.82 2.43
CA TYR A 190 15.33 1.49 3.11
C TYR A 190 14.23 2.43 2.65
N TYR A 191 13.06 1.88 2.40
CA TYR A 191 11.82 2.65 2.29
C TYR A 191 11.33 2.94 3.70
N ILE A 192 11.00 4.19 3.97
CA ILE A 192 10.60 4.64 5.30
C ILE A 192 9.08 4.69 5.36
N GLY A 193 8.50 4.04 6.36
CA GLY A 193 7.07 4.08 6.60
C GLY A 193 6.63 5.19 7.56
N MET A 194 5.34 5.18 7.87
CA MET A 194 4.77 6.10 8.85
C MET A 194 4.99 5.58 10.27
N ALA A 195 5.56 6.41 11.15
CA ALA A 195 5.79 6.03 12.54
C ALA A 195 4.46 5.79 13.28
N VAL A 196 4.44 4.73 14.07
CA VAL A 196 3.35 4.39 14.99
C VAL A 196 3.78 4.78 16.38
N ILE A 197 2.98 5.63 17.04
CA ILE A 197 3.22 6.06 18.41
C ILE A 197 2.19 5.40 19.32
N THR A 198 2.65 4.81 20.41
CA THR A 198 1.77 4.39 21.51
C THR A 198 2.09 5.24 22.74
N TYR A 199 1.07 5.79 23.40
CA TYR A 199 1.25 6.67 24.56
C TYR A 199 0.12 6.51 25.58
N TYR A 200 0.35 6.96 26.82
CA TYR A 200 -0.69 7.08 27.85
C TYR A 200 -1.36 8.45 27.81
N THR A 201 -2.68 8.45 27.92
CA THR A 201 -3.49 9.65 28.19
C THR A 201 -3.45 10.03 29.67
N PRO A 202 -3.94 11.22 30.08
CA PRO A 202 -4.04 11.60 31.50
C PRO A 202 -4.94 10.66 32.30
N SER A 203 -5.89 9.98 31.63
CA SER A 203 -6.74 8.96 32.25
C SER A 203 -6.03 7.62 32.50
N GLY A 204 -4.78 7.46 32.05
CA GLY A 204 -4.01 6.23 32.14
C GLY A 204 -4.33 5.18 31.06
N GLY A 205 -5.28 5.47 30.16
CA GLY A 205 -5.58 4.61 29.02
C GLY A 205 -4.50 4.70 27.93
N PRO A 206 -3.91 3.58 27.47
CA PRO A 206 -2.98 3.60 26.36
C PRO A 206 -3.70 3.75 25.02
N GLU A 207 -3.18 4.63 24.18
CA GLU A 207 -3.66 4.92 22.83
C GLU A 207 -2.56 4.74 21.81
N VAL A 208 -2.95 4.48 20.58
CA VAL A 208 -2.09 4.32 19.41
C VAL A 208 -2.46 5.37 18.38
N TYR A 209 -1.47 6.04 17.84
CA TYR A 209 -1.63 7.06 16.82
C TYR A 209 -0.64 6.87 15.69
N ARG A 210 -1.08 7.23 14.47
CA ARG A 210 -0.29 7.32 13.25
C ARG A 210 -0.84 8.52 12.48
N GLU A 211 0.01 9.22 11.73
CA GLU A 211 -0.32 10.51 11.11
C GLU A 211 -1.55 10.47 10.17
N ASP A 212 -1.84 9.34 9.54
CA ASP A 212 -3.03 9.18 8.67
C ASP A 212 -4.33 8.86 9.44
N PHE A 213 -4.28 8.72 10.77
CA PHE A 213 -5.46 8.51 11.59
C PHE A 213 -6.13 9.85 11.91
N SER A 214 -7.46 9.89 11.79
CA SER A 214 -8.23 11.08 12.14
C SER A 214 -8.14 11.41 13.64
N GLU A 215 -8.06 10.37 14.47
CA GLU A 215 -7.99 10.42 15.93
C GLU A 215 -7.17 9.24 16.48
N PRO A 216 -6.60 9.36 17.69
CA PRO A 216 -5.97 8.24 18.38
C PRO A 216 -6.95 7.07 18.61
N VAL A 217 -6.41 5.85 18.56
CA VAL A 217 -7.18 4.62 18.74
C VAL A 217 -6.80 3.98 20.07
N PRO A 218 -7.75 3.61 20.95
CA PRO A 218 -7.43 2.89 22.16
C PRO A 218 -6.68 1.60 21.84
N LEU A 219 -5.55 1.33 22.52
CA LEU A 219 -4.69 0.18 22.24
C LEU A 219 -5.46 -1.16 22.31
N ARG A 220 -6.42 -1.26 23.23
CA ARG A 220 -7.33 -2.43 23.37
C ARG A 220 -8.17 -2.73 22.12
N SER A 221 -8.38 -1.73 21.26
CA SER A 221 -9.12 -1.84 20.00
C SER A 221 -8.21 -2.26 18.84
N VAL A 222 -6.89 -2.18 19.01
CA VAL A 222 -5.90 -2.57 18.01
C VAL A 222 -5.62 -4.08 18.14
N ARG A 223 -6.09 -4.86 17.16
CA ARG A 223 -5.93 -6.33 17.17
C ARG A 223 -4.48 -6.78 17.03
N ASN A 224 -3.70 -6.06 16.24
CA ASN A 224 -2.31 -6.38 15.98
C ASN A 224 -1.52 -5.09 15.77
N LEU A 225 -0.86 -4.62 16.83
CA LEU A 225 0.01 -3.44 16.77
C LEU A 225 1.23 -3.68 15.88
N TRP A 226 1.66 -4.94 15.75
CA TRP A 226 2.96 -5.30 15.20
C TRP A 226 2.89 -5.81 13.78
N GLY A 227 1.81 -6.43 13.33
CA GLY A 227 1.81 -7.17 12.07
C GLY A 227 1.11 -6.47 10.92
N GLU A 228 1.47 -6.92 9.72
CA GLU A 228 0.67 -6.75 8.52
C GLU A 228 -0.65 -7.51 8.68
N MET A 229 -1.77 -6.87 8.29
CA MET A 229 -3.07 -7.51 8.34
C MET A 229 -3.17 -8.55 7.22
N SER A 230 -3.35 -9.83 7.58
CA SER A 230 -3.73 -10.84 6.60
C SER A 230 -5.07 -10.46 5.97
N SER A 231 -5.07 -10.36 4.65
CA SER A 231 -6.23 -9.94 3.87
C SER A 231 -7.21 -11.10 3.70
N VAL A 232 -8.10 -11.27 4.69
CA VAL A 232 -9.41 -11.89 4.45
C VAL A 232 -10.51 -10.98 4.98
N GLY A 233 -11.10 -10.19 4.08
CA GLY A 233 -12.49 -9.75 4.19
C GLY A 233 -12.82 -8.56 5.08
N ARG A 234 -11.87 -7.69 5.47
CA ARG A 234 -12.22 -6.42 6.14
C ARG A 234 -11.37 -5.23 5.68
N PRO A 235 -11.96 -4.03 5.53
CA PRO A 235 -11.22 -2.80 5.33
C PRO A 235 -10.77 -2.26 6.68
N PHE A 236 -9.74 -2.87 7.26
CA PHE A 236 -8.98 -2.22 8.32
C PHE A 236 -7.58 -1.98 7.74
N ARG A 237 -7.13 -0.73 7.76
CA ARG A 237 -5.80 -0.34 7.27
C ARG A 237 -4.75 -1.05 8.12
N SER A 238 -3.72 -1.62 7.50
CA SER A 238 -2.56 -2.17 8.21
C SER A 238 -1.95 -1.11 9.14
N MET A 239 -1.53 -1.50 10.35
CA MET A 239 -0.78 -0.61 11.26
C MET A 239 0.59 -0.24 10.68
N ILE A 240 1.19 -1.16 9.91
CA ILE A 240 2.40 -0.93 9.14
C ILE A 240 2.02 -0.37 7.78
N LEU A 241 2.51 0.81 7.47
CA LEU A 241 2.40 1.43 6.15
C LEU A 241 3.80 1.91 5.75
N ILE A 242 4.30 1.40 4.62
CA ILE A 242 5.57 1.79 4.03
C ILE A 242 5.32 2.81 2.93
N ASP A 243 6.03 3.94 2.96
CA ASP A 243 6.06 4.88 1.86
C ASP A 243 7.20 4.49 0.90
N TYR A 244 6.83 3.97 -0.27
CA TYR A 244 7.81 3.55 -1.28
C TYR A 244 8.39 4.72 -2.09
N ASP A 245 7.90 5.93 -1.90
CA ASP A 245 8.44 7.14 -2.53
C ASP A 245 9.51 7.80 -1.64
N HIS A 246 9.58 7.45 -0.35
CA HIS A 246 10.55 7.97 0.60
C HIS A 246 11.67 6.96 0.93
N LYS A 247 12.88 7.20 0.44
CA LYS A 247 14.06 6.37 0.70
C LYS A 247 15.02 7.03 1.70
N GLY A 248 15.49 6.23 2.66
CA GLY A 248 16.61 6.56 3.55
C GLY A 248 17.81 5.63 3.34
N PHE A 249 18.96 6.05 3.86
CA PHE A 249 20.20 5.29 3.78
C PHE A 249 20.52 4.58 5.09
N GLY A 250 21.23 3.47 5.00
CA GLY A 250 21.72 2.75 6.18
C GLY A 250 22.56 3.64 7.10
N GLY A 251 22.37 3.51 8.41
CA GLY A 251 23.05 4.31 9.42
C GLY A 251 22.52 5.74 9.59
N GLU A 252 21.50 6.13 8.84
CA GLU A 252 20.87 7.44 8.98
C GLU A 252 20.01 7.54 10.25
N THR A 253 20.06 8.70 10.91
CA THR A 253 19.14 9.04 11.99
C THR A 253 17.92 9.75 11.42
N ILE A 254 16.74 9.14 11.58
CA ILE A 254 15.48 9.74 11.15
C ILE A 254 14.82 10.44 12.31
N THR A 255 14.52 11.73 12.12
CA THR A 255 13.74 12.52 13.08
C THR A 255 12.30 12.62 12.59
N VAL A 256 11.38 12.06 13.35
CA VAL A 256 9.94 12.14 13.07
C VAL A 256 9.31 13.10 14.08
N LYS A 257 8.58 14.10 13.60
CA LYS A 257 7.78 15.02 14.42
C LYS A 257 6.32 14.73 14.14
N ILE A 258 5.58 14.36 15.17
CA ILE A 258 4.16 14.03 15.05
C ILE A 258 3.38 14.92 16.02
N ASP A 259 2.42 15.64 15.46
CA ASP A 259 1.42 16.37 16.23
C ASP A 259 0.34 15.37 16.67
N VAL A 260 0.39 15.01 17.95
CA VAL A 260 -0.55 14.08 18.55
C VAL A 260 -1.77 14.88 19.01
N LYS A 261 -2.95 14.48 18.53
CA LYS A 261 -4.23 14.98 19.05
C LYS A 261 -4.46 14.43 20.46
N GLY A 262 -4.79 15.32 21.40
CA GLY A 262 -4.95 14.97 22.81
C GLY A 262 -3.71 15.29 23.65
N GLU A 263 -3.69 14.83 24.90
CA GLU A 263 -2.65 15.13 25.89
C GLU A 263 -1.76 13.89 26.14
N PRO A 264 -0.75 13.60 25.29
CA PRO A 264 0.17 12.51 25.56
C PRO A 264 0.97 12.80 26.84
N VAL A 265 0.76 12.00 27.87
CA VAL A 265 1.49 12.12 29.15
C VAL A 265 2.83 11.41 29.08
N TYR A 266 2.85 10.26 28.41
CA TYR A 266 4.05 9.43 28.29
C TYR A 266 3.98 8.57 27.03
N VAL A 267 4.97 8.69 26.15
CA VAL A 267 5.13 7.81 24.99
C VAL A 267 5.79 6.51 25.44
N ILE A 268 5.20 5.38 25.09
CA ILE A 268 5.66 4.04 25.42
C ILE A 268 6.69 3.61 24.37
N PRO A 269 8.00 3.61 24.69
CA PRO A 269 9.04 3.42 23.67
C PRO A 269 8.95 2.05 23.01
N TRP A 270 8.78 0.97 23.80
CA TRP A 270 8.75 -0.40 23.30
C TRP A 270 7.47 -0.77 22.52
N MET A 271 6.49 0.14 22.40
CA MET A 271 5.27 -0.01 21.59
C MET A 271 5.18 1.03 20.47
N SER A 272 6.18 1.89 20.37
CA SER A 272 6.28 2.92 19.33
C SER A 272 7.40 2.51 18.37
N TYR A 273 7.18 2.67 17.07
CA TYR A 273 8.16 2.22 16.08
C TYR A 273 8.05 2.98 14.76
N LEU A 274 9.17 3.02 14.05
CA LEU A 274 9.23 3.40 12.65
C LEU A 274 9.36 2.13 11.80
N PRO A 275 8.35 1.75 11.02
CA PRO A 275 8.50 0.67 10.07
C PRO A 275 9.42 1.14 8.93
N VAL A 276 10.45 0.36 8.62
CA VAL A 276 11.27 0.56 7.43
C VAL A 276 11.42 -0.76 6.69
N GLU A 277 11.59 -0.69 5.38
CA GLU A 277 11.65 -1.90 4.55
C GLU A 277 12.77 -1.83 3.54
N SER A 278 13.58 -2.88 3.48
CA SER A 278 14.50 -3.11 2.37
C SER A 278 13.84 -4.03 1.35
N VAL A 279 14.07 -3.80 0.06
CA VAL A 279 13.52 -4.65 -1.01
C VAL A 279 14.67 -5.17 -1.85
N VAL A 280 14.79 -6.50 -1.92
CA VAL A 280 15.80 -7.19 -2.72
C VAL A 280 15.11 -7.83 -3.92
N LEU A 281 15.58 -7.49 -5.12
CA LEU A 281 15.18 -8.12 -6.37
C LEU A 281 16.33 -9.01 -6.85
N GLU A 282 16.06 -10.30 -7.04
CA GLU A 282 17.00 -11.27 -7.58
C GLU A 282 16.47 -11.86 -8.88
N ARG A 283 17.31 -11.93 -9.91
CA ARG A 283 17.04 -12.71 -11.12
C ARG A 283 17.56 -14.13 -10.90
N ARG A 284 16.67 -15.12 -10.95
CA ARG A 284 17.00 -16.54 -10.87
C ARG A 284 17.31 -17.05 -12.28
N ASN A 285 18.50 -17.61 -12.46
CA ASN A 285 18.95 -18.19 -13.73
C ASN A 285 18.48 -19.63 -13.92
#